data_AF-A0A1Z8W9H1-F1
#
_entry.id   AF-A0A1Z8W9H1-F1
#
_cell.length_a   1.000
_cell.length_b   1.000
_cell.length_c   1.000
_cell.angle_alpha   90.00
_cell.angle_beta   90.00
_cell.angle_gamma   90.00
#
_symmetry.space_group_name_H-M   'P 1'
#
loop_
_entity.id
_entity.type
_entity.pdbx_description
1 polymer ?
#
loop_
_entity_poly.entity_id
_entity_poly.type
_entity_poly.pdbx_seq_one_letter_code
_entity_poly.pdbx_strand_id
1 'polypeptide(L)'
;MMLKKWKAFVNEGVKVKIRGYVRPADQFHTLGVWEKNINEMLALQTRGMSVRGAKITIDPEQPVASDRWLKLIDHFFGYLLEVETGRFGLTEKNVLDFIEDLINHRFWSIKKQYENYFPDIDSLKFGFLYSRGDIEPYVMIDQEFTEQFYGSTNNIKTVKHFTTGQGLKRILESIENEEDFDISTFTVVASPFFRDESNVIVTLDANVRAAFRSDIKSLALDNGRRAANLHRLDYPGEETNICPNLNLCDGELKTSLWNEIIATPVKVKEVDAPGEDILQEVEEYQKKVKAKHSKMKRRLIGKGGAKNVPPYNKKPSFKRSKSAPGPFAGS
;
A
#
# COMPACT_ATOMS: atom_id res chain seq x y z
N MET A 1 -4.34 23.74 -18.73
CA MET A 1 -3.56 22.73 -19.49
C MET A 1 -2.79 21.90 -18.47
N MET A 2 -3.15 20.61 -18.35
CA MET A 2 -2.89 19.71 -17.20
C MET A 2 -1.42 19.29 -17.06
N LEU A 3 -0.92 19.19 -15.82
CA LEU A 3 0.34 18.52 -15.47
C LEU A 3 0.07 17.00 -15.34
N LYS A 4 0.39 16.29 -16.42
CA LYS A 4 -0.03 14.91 -16.74
C LYS A 4 0.87 13.79 -16.16
N LYS A 5 1.65 14.00 -15.09
CA LYS A 5 2.66 13.00 -14.70
C LYS A 5 2.05 11.69 -14.19
N TRP A 6 1.05 11.76 -13.32
CA TRP A 6 0.45 10.54 -12.76
C TRP A 6 -0.52 9.83 -13.73
N LYS A 7 -1.05 10.54 -14.76
CA LYS A 7 -1.92 9.94 -15.81
C LYS A 7 -1.19 8.93 -16.69
N ALA A 8 0.14 9.01 -16.81
CA ALA A 8 0.93 8.00 -17.51
C ALA A 8 0.80 6.61 -16.87
N PHE A 9 0.73 6.54 -15.53
CA PHE A 9 0.56 5.29 -14.77
C PHE A 9 -0.80 4.60 -15.00
N VAL A 10 -1.78 5.31 -15.54
CA VAL A 10 -3.13 4.79 -15.81
C VAL A 10 -3.30 4.41 -17.29
N ASN A 11 -2.54 5.04 -18.20
CA ASN A 11 -2.77 4.98 -19.66
C ASN A 11 -1.73 4.20 -20.47
N GLU A 12 -0.62 3.73 -19.89
CA GLU A 12 0.31 2.90 -20.64
C GLU A 12 -0.25 1.48 -20.82
N GLY A 13 -0.36 1.03 -22.07
CA GLY A 13 -0.84 -0.31 -22.50
C GLY A 13 -0.02 -1.50 -21.98
N VAL A 14 0.78 -1.28 -20.94
CA VAL A 14 1.46 -2.28 -20.14
C VAL A 14 0.43 -2.89 -19.20
N LYS A 15 -0.10 -4.07 -19.56
CA LYS A 15 -0.84 -4.95 -18.62
C LYS A 15 0.12 -5.55 -17.57
N VAL A 16 0.85 -4.73 -16.83
CA VAL A 16 1.37 -5.18 -15.55
C VAL A 16 0.17 -5.19 -14.62
N LYS A 17 -0.11 -6.35 -14.02
CA LYS A 17 -1.05 -6.43 -12.90
C LYS A 17 -0.41 -5.66 -11.75
N ILE A 18 -0.56 -4.32 -11.75
CA ILE A 18 -0.20 -3.45 -10.64
C ILE A 18 -1.16 -3.87 -9.53
N ARG A 19 -0.72 -4.82 -8.69
CA ARG A 19 -1.37 -5.04 -7.40
C ARG A 19 -1.21 -3.70 -6.69
N GLY A 20 -2.30 -2.98 -6.42
CA GLY A 20 -2.34 -1.54 -6.08
C GLY A 20 -1.55 -1.10 -4.84
N TYR A 21 -0.24 -1.29 -4.85
CA TYR A 21 0.68 -1.14 -3.72
C TYR A 21 1.77 -0.11 -3.99
N VAL A 22 1.85 0.44 -5.22
CA VAL A 22 2.84 1.47 -5.60
C VAL A 22 2.15 2.82 -5.67
N ARG A 23 2.73 3.80 -4.95
CA ARG A 23 2.22 5.17 -4.83
C ARG A 23 3.24 6.17 -5.41
N PRO A 24 2.79 7.32 -5.94
CA PRO A 24 3.71 8.32 -6.46
C PRO A 24 4.53 8.97 -5.34
N ALA A 25 5.85 8.96 -5.48
CA ALA A 25 6.78 9.62 -4.57
C ALA A 25 6.65 11.14 -4.57
N ASP A 26 6.15 11.71 -5.68
CA ASP A 26 5.98 13.16 -5.82
C ASP A 26 4.85 13.76 -4.98
N GLN A 27 4.09 12.92 -4.25
CA GLN A 27 3.08 13.34 -3.27
C GLN A 27 3.65 13.51 -1.86
N PHE A 28 4.95 13.25 -1.66
CA PHE A 28 5.62 13.39 -0.37
C PHE A 28 6.42 14.70 -0.35
N HIS A 29 6.12 15.54 0.65
CA HIS A 29 6.73 16.86 0.79
C HIS A 29 7.13 17.14 2.23
N THR A 30 8.12 18.01 2.43
CA THR A 30 8.49 18.45 3.78
C THR A 30 7.36 19.23 4.44
N LEU A 31 7.36 19.31 5.77
CA LEU A 31 6.36 20.09 6.51
C LEU A 31 6.35 21.56 6.06
N GLY A 32 7.51 22.15 5.78
CA GLY A 32 7.59 23.53 5.26
C GLY A 32 6.94 23.71 3.89
N VAL A 33 7.02 22.72 3.00
CA VAL A 33 6.32 22.75 1.71
C VAL A 33 4.81 22.60 1.91
N TRP A 34 4.37 21.67 2.76
CA TRP A 34 2.96 21.53 3.11
C TRP A 34 2.39 22.80 3.73
N GLU A 35 3.07 23.38 4.71
CA GLU A 35 2.65 24.60 5.41
C GLU A 35 2.49 25.76 4.45
N LYS A 36 3.46 25.98 3.57
CA LYS A 36 3.38 27.03 2.55
C LYS A 36 2.13 26.90 1.68
N ASN A 37 1.84 25.69 1.21
CA ASN A 37 0.71 25.46 0.31
C ASN A 37 -0.64 25.46 1.05
N ILE A 38 -0.68 24.96 2.29
CA ILE A 38 -1.87 25.02 3.15
C ILE A 38 -2.23 26.46 3.52
N ASN A 39 -1.23 27.29 3.87
CA ASN A 39 -1.44 28.72 4.08
C ASN A 39 -1.97 29.42 2.81
N GLU A 40 -1.49 29.03 1.63
CA GLU A 40 -2.05 29.53 0.37
C GLU A 40 -3.50 29.07 0.16
N MET A 41 -3.82 27.82 0.48
CA MET A 41 -5.19 27.30 0.43
C MET A 41 -6.13 28.04 1.41
N LEU A 42 -5.69 28.32 2.64
CA LEU A 42 -6.43 29.14 3.60
C LEU A 42 -6.66 30.56 3.07
N ALA A 43 -5.65 31.18 2.47
CA ALA A 43 -5.80 32.51 1.87
C ALA A 43 -6.83 32.49 0.73
N LEU A 44 -6.88 31.43 -0.09
CA LEU A 44 -7.90 31.26 -1.13
C LEU A 44 -9.30 31.01 -0.53
N GLN A 45 -9.41 30.37 0.64
CA GLN A 45 -10.70 30.23 1.31
C GLN A 45 -11.32 31.57 1.70
N THR A 46 -10.51 32.56 2.09
CA THR A 46 -11.01 33.92 2.37
C THR A 46 -11.56 34.63 1.13
N ARG A 47 -11.27 34.11 -0.06
CA ARG A 47 -11.71 34.63 -1.37
C ARG A 47 -12.89 33.84 -1.96
N GLY A 48 -13.50 32.93 -1.20
CA GLY A 48 -14.69 32.19 -1.61
C GLY A 48 -14.42 30.78 -2.16
N MET A 49 -13.16 30.34 -2.28
CA MET A 49 -12.84 28.96 -2.65
C MET A 49 -13.10 28.01 -1.48
N SER A 50 -13.58 26.81 -1.75
CA SER A 50 -13.86 25.85 -0.66
C SER A 50 -13.90 24.41 -1.16
N VAL A 51 -13.77 23.47 -0.23
CA VAL A 51 -14.14 22.05 -0.42
C VAL A 51 -15.34 21.63 0.45
N ARG A 52 -15.91 22.57 1.22
CA ARG A 52 -17.00 22.32 2.17
C ARG A 52 -18.21 21.67 1.52
N GLY A 53 -18.86 20.77 2.27
CA GLY A 53 -20.05 20.08 1.79
C GLY A 53 -19.76 19.09 0.66
N ALA A 54 -18.55 18.52 0.65
CA ALA A 54 -18.10 17.55 -0.34
C ALA A 54 -18.12 18.09 -1.78
N LYS A 55 -17.81 19.38 -1.97
CA LYS A 55 -17.82 20.03 -3.28
C LYS A 55 -16.68 21.04 -3.41
N ILE A 56 -15.93 20.93 -4.49
CA ILE A 56 -14.97 21.96 -4.89
C ILE A 56 -15.75 23.20 -5.37
N THR A 57 -15.65 24.28 -4.60
CA THR A 57 -16.23 25.59 -4.88
C THR A 57 -15.15 26.53 -5.39
N ILE A 58 -15.46 27.21 -6.50
CA ILE A 58 -14.64 28.23 -7.15
C ILE A 58 -15.44 29.52 -7.29
N ASP A 59 -14.76 30.64 -7.48
CA ASP A 59 -15.37 31.92 -7.78
C ASP A 59 -15.16 32.27 -9.27
N PRO A 60 -16.23 32.32 -10.10
CA PRO A 60 -16.15 32.71 -11.51
C PRO A 60 -15.63 34.13 -11.73
N GLU A 61 -15.83 35.05 -10.78
CA GLU A 61 -15.35 36.44 -10.85
C GLU A 61 -13.84 36.55 -10.55
N GLN A 62 -13.24 35.48 -10.00
CA GLN A 62 -11.83 35.42 -9.65
C GLN A 62 -11.11 34.24 -10.36
N PRO A 63 -11.07 34.22 -11.71
CA PRO A 63 -10.62 33.05 -12.48
C PRO A 63 -9.16 32.64 -12.19
N VAL A 64 -8.26 33.60 -11.93
CA VAL A 64 -6.85 33.31 -11.61
C VAL A 64 -6.71 32.60 -10.27
N ALA A 65 -7.45 33.04 -9.25
CA ALA A 65 -7.44 32.41 -7.94
C ALA A 65 -8.13 31.04 -7.97
N SER A 66 -9.21 30.93 -8.74
CA SER A 66 -9.93 29.67 -8.95
C SER A 66 -9.06 28.63 -9.65
N ASP A 67 -8.31 29.02 -10.68
CA ASP A 67 -7.33 28.14 -11.32
C ASP A 67 -6.20 27.73 -10.35
N ARG A 68 -5.73 28.66 -9.50
CA ARG A 68 -4.71 28.35 -8.48
C ARG A 68 -5.22 27.35 -7.45
N TRP A 69 -6.45 27.51 -6.97
CA TRP A 69 -7.12 26.57 -6.05
C TRP A 69 -7.20 25.16 -6.63
N LEU A 70 -7.65 25.04 -7.88
CA LEU A 70 -7.74 23.76 -8.57
C LEU A 70 -6.37 23.11 -8.75
N LYS A 71 -5.33 23.90 -9.08
CA LYS A 71 -3.96 23.40 -9.22
C LYS A 71 -3.36 22.90 -7.90
N LEU A 72 -3.65 23.57 -6.78
CA LEU A 72 -3.22 23.11 -5.46
C LEU A 72 -3.90 21.79 -5.09
N ILE A 73 -5.22 21.69 -5.32
CA ILE A 73 -5.96 20.45 -5.08
C ILE A 73 -5.41 19.30 -5.94
N ASP A 74 -5.26 19.52 -7.24
CA ASP A 74 -4.73 18.52 -8.17
C ASP A 74 -3.31 18.07 -7.79
N HIS A 75 -2.43 19.02 -7.44
CA HIS A 75 -1.04 18.70 -7.16
C HIS A 75 -0.85 17.84 -5.91
N PHE A 76 -1.55 18.16 -4.82
CA PHE A 76 -1.38 17.53 -3.51
C PHE A 76 -2.38 16.41 -3.20
N PHE A 77 -3.54 16.41 -3.87
CA PHE A 77 -4.63 15.47 -3.59
C PHE A 77 -5.20 14.82 -4.86
N GLY A 78 -4.71 15.15 -6.06
CA GLY A 78 -5.20 14.59 -7.31
C GLY A 78 -5.07 13.07 -7.38
N TYR A 79 -4.02 12.50 -6.79
CA TYR A 79 -3.88 11.05 -6.70
C TYR A 79 -4.97 10.39 -5.83
N LEU A 80 -5.27 10.99 -4.66
CA LEU A 80 -6.39 10.56 -3.81
C LEU A 80 -7.71 10.61 -4.58
N LEU A 81 -7.99 11.76 -5.22
CA LEU A 81 -9.24 12.06 -5.92
C LEU A 81 -9.46 11.22 -7.18
N GLU A 82 -8.44 11.00 -8.01
CA GLU A 82 -8.61 10.36 -9.33
C GLU A 82 -8.24 8.88 -9.35
N VAL A 83 -7.34 8.43 -8.46
CA VAL A 83 -6.83 7.04 -8.46
C VAL A 83 -7.35 6.23 -7.28
N GLU A 84 -7.28 6.76 -6.06
CA GLU A 84 -7.64 5.98 -4.87
C GLU A 84 -9.15 5.81 -4.70
N THR A 85 -9.93 6.84 -5.04
CA THR A 85 -11.40 6.77 -5.05
C THR A 85 -11.92 5.65 -5.95
N GLY A 86 -11.36 5.53 -7.15
CA GLY A 86 -11.76 4.51 -8.13
C GLY A 86 -11.31 3.08 -7.80
N ARG A 87 -10.37 2.91 -6.85
CA ARG A 87 -9.73 1.61 -6.58
C ARG A 87 -10.12 0.99 -5.25
N PHE A 88 -10.42 1.79 -4.21
CA PHE A 88 -10.42 1.27 -2.83
C PHE A 88 -11.67 1.58 -2.00
N GLY A 89 -12.80 1.93 -2.63
CA GLY A 89 -14.04 2.24 -1.90
C GLY A 89 -14.01 3.58 -1.16
N LEU A 90 -12.93 4.35 -1.33
CA LEU A 90 -12.82 5.75 -0.96
C LEU A 90 -13.76 6.57 -1.87
N THR A 91 -14.56 7.48 -1.32
CA THR A 91 -15.40 8.36 -2.13
C THR A 91 -14.75 9.72 -2.30
N GLU A 92 -15.11 10.45 -3.36
CA GLU A 92 -14.69 11.85 -3.55
C GLU A 92 -15.04 12.69 -2.32
N LYS A 93 -16.23 12.47 -1.74
CA LYS A 93 -16.65 13.08 -0.48
C LYS A 93 -15.63 12.86 0.64
N ASN A 94 -15.16 11.63 0.84
CA ASN A 94 -14.17 11.34 1.89
C ASN A 94 -12.87 12.11 1.69
N VAL A 95 -12.41 12.25 0.44
CA VAL A 95 -11.20 13.00 0.14
C VAL A 95 -11.41 14.51 0.36
N LEU A 96 -12.54 15.07 -0.08
CA LEU A 96 -12.84 16.48 0.11
C LEU A 96 -13.04 16.85 1.58
N ASP A 97 -13.72 16.01 2.36
CA ASP A 97 -13.83 16.16 3.82
C ASP A 97 -12.45 16.10 4.49
N PHE A 98 -11.59 15.17 4.05
CA PHE A 98 -10.21 15.09 4.54
C PHE A 98 -9.40 16.34 4.22
N ILE A 99 -9.51 16.88 3.00
CA ILE A 99 -8.84 18.12 2.61
C ILE A 99 -9.31 19.28 3.49
N GLU A 100 -10.62 19.38 3.75
CA GLU A 100 -11.18 20.37 4.67
C GLU A 100 -10.55 20.26 6.05
N ASP A 101 -10.59 19.06 6.65
CA ASP A 101 -10.03 18.79 7.97
C ASP A 101 -8.52 19.05 8.03
N LEU A 102 -7.78 18.66 7.00
CA LEU A 102 -6.34 18.78 6.94
C LEU A 102 -5.90 20.24 6.97
N ILE A 103 -6.47 21.06 6.07
CA ILE A 103 -6.13 22.47 5.90
C ILE A 103 -6.50 23.26 7.16
N ASN A 104 -7.67 22.98 7.74
CA ASN A 104 -8.17 23.77 8.87
C ASN A 104 -7.62 23.29 10.23
N HIS A 105 -7.31 22.00 10.38
CA HIS A 105 -7.05 21.40 11.70
C HIS A 105 -5.86 20.44 11.72
N ARG A 106 -5.89 19.34 10.94
CA ARG A 106 -4.99 18.20 11.17
C ARG A 106 -3.53 18.53 10.89
N PHE A 107 -3.25 19.36 9.88
CA PHE A 107 -1.86 19.70 9.53
C PHE A 107 -1.13 20.35 10.71
N TRP A 108 -1.81 21.26 11.41
CA TRP A 108 -1.26 22.03 12.53
C TRP A 108 -0.91 21.17 13.75
N SER A 109 -1.43 19.95 13.85
CA SER A 109 -1.09 19.02 14.93
C SER A 109 0.03 18.02 14.59
N ILE A 110 0.43 17.88 13.31
CA ILE A 110 1.36 16.84 12.87
C ILE A 110 2.68 16.91 13.62
N LYS A 111 3.30 18.09 13.68
CA LYS A 111 4.60 18.26 14.33
C LYS A 111 4.54 17.83 15.79
N LYS A 112 3.60 18.39 16.55
CA LYS A 112 3.38 18.05 17.96
C LYS A 112 3.11 16.55 18.19
N GLN A 113 2.43 15.90 17.25
CA GLN A 113 2.10 14.47 17.38
C GLN A 113 3.30 13.56 17.13
N TYR A 114 4.18 13.91 16.18
CA TYR A 114 5.17 12.97 15.67
C TYR A 114 6.64 13.39 15.85
N GLU A 115 6.93 14.62 16.30
CA GLU A 115 8.30 15.11 16.40
C GLU A 115 9.18 14.24 17.30
N ASN A 116 8.62 13.66 18.37
CA ASN A 116 9.38 12.84 19.31
C ASN A 116 9.89 11.50 18.73
N TYR A 117 9.41 11.08 17.55
CA TYR A 117 9.91 9.86 16.91
C TYR A 117 11.15 10.11 16.04
N PHE A 118 11.48 11.36 15.71
CA PHE A 118 12.48 11.71 14.71
C PHE A 118 13.53 12.66 15.29
N PRO A 119 14.82 12.53 14.91
CA PRO A 119 15.83 13.54 15.23
C PRO A 119 15.49 14.93 14.67
N ASP A 120 15.06 15.00 13.41
CA ASP A 120 14.57 16.24 12.77
C ASP A 120 13.37 15.93 11.87
N ILE A 121 12.16 16.27 12.34
CA ILE A 121 10.93 16.06 11.58
C ILE A 121 10.79 17.03 10.40
N ASP A 122 11.41 18.21 10.44
CA ASP A 122 11.17 19.27 9.45
C ASP A 122 11.85 18.98 8.10
N SER A 123 12.93 18.20 8.10
CA SER A 123 13.63 17.77 6.88
C SER A 123 13.01 16.53 6.22
N LEU A 124 12.18 15.77 6.94
CA LEU A 124 11.51 14.58 6.43
C LEU A 124 10.33 14.92 5.50
N LYS A 125 10.00 13.98 4.59
CA LYS A 125 8.88 14.14 3.65
C LYS A 125 7.68 13.29 4.04
N PHE A 126 6.51 13.93 4.03
CA PHE A 126 5.23 13.35 4.43
C PHE A 126 4.23 13.36 3.29
N GLY A 127 3.38 12.33 3.25
CA GLY A 127 2.27 12.20 2.32
C GLY A 127 1.05 11.60 3.01
N PHE A 128 -0.12 11.76 2.41
CA PHE A 128 -1.39 11.24 2.93
C PHE A 128 -1.99 10.26 1.93
N LEU A 129 -2.26 9.04 2.39
CA LEU A 129 -2.60 7.93 1.51
C LEU A 129 -3.74 7.10 2.08
N TYR A 130 -4.62 6.62 1.21
CA TYR A 130 -5.70 5.75 1.62
C TYR A 130 -5.19 4.38 2.07
N SER A 131 -5.66 3.97 3.23
CA SER A 131 -5.23 2.75 3.89
C SER A 131 -6.30 2.23 4.86
N ARG A 132 -6.82 1.02 4.61
CA ARG A 132 -7.78 0.31 5.49
C ARG A 132 -9.02 1.13 5.92
N GLY A 133 -9.57 1.96 5.05
CA GLY A 133 -10.81 2.69 5.36
C GLY A 133 -10.62 4.17 5.64
N ASP A 134 -9.37 4.65 5.81
CA ASP A 134 -9.09 6.05 6.12
C ASP A 134 -7.90 6.59 5.31
N ILE A 135 -7.75 7.92 5.28
CA ILE A 135 -6.59 8.61 4.73
C ILE A 135 -5.61 8.84 5.88
N GLU A 136 -4.47 8.15 5.83
CA GLU A 136 -3.50 8.10 6.92
C GLU A 136 -2.20 8.81 6.54
N PRO A 137 -1.46 9.37 7.50
CA PRO A 137 -0.17 10.01 7.27
C PRO A 137 0.97 8.98 7.15
N TYR A 138 1.85 9.22 6.19
CA TYR A 138 3.03 8.41 5.90
C TYR A 138 4.28 9.28 5.83
N VAL A 139 5.42 8.76 6.29
CA VAL A 139 6.74 9.34 6.09
C VAL A 139 7.49 8.56 5.02
N MET A 140 8.12 9.25 4.07
CA MET A 140 8.98 8.63 3.06
C MET A 140 10.28 8.16 3.71
N ILE A 141 10.68 6.93 3.40
CA ILE A 141 11.98 6.38 3.79
C ILE A 141 12.96 6.68 2.65
N ASP A 142 13.46 7.91 2.62
CA ASP A 142 14.51 8.35 1.70
C ASP A 142 15.87 8.49 2.39
N GLN A 143 16.86 9.05 1.69
CA GLN A 143 18.21 9.22 2.21
C GLN A 143 18.24 10.04 3.51
N GLU A 144 17.47 11.13 3.58
CA GLU A 144 17.40 11.99 4.76
C GLU A 144 16.90 11.19 5.97
N PHE A 145 15.82 10.42 5.80
CA PHE A 145 15.33 9.52 6.85
C PHE A 145 16.43 8.56 7.33
N THR A 146 17.09 7.87 6.40
CA THR A 146 18.10 6.85 6.73
C THR A 146 19.31 7.47 7.44
N GLU A 147 19.79 8.62 6.97
CA GLU A 147 20.95 9.31 7.53
C GLU A 147 20.68 9.86 8.93
N GLN A 148 19.47 10.35 9.23
CA GLN A 148 19.13 10.81 10.58
C GLN A 148 19.30 9.72 11.65
N PHE A 149 18.96 8.47 11.33
CA PHE A 149 19.07 7.37 12.30
C PHE A 149 20.43 6.69 12.27
N TYR A 150 21.03 6.49 11.10
CA TYR A 150 22.22 5.63 10.97
C TYR A 150 23.50 6.39 10.64
N GLY A 151 23.43 7.68 10.34
CA GLY A 151 24.58 8.51 9.93
C GLY A 151 25.22 8.09 8.60
N SER A 152 24.59 7.18 7.87
CA SER A 152 25.10 6.58 6.63
C SER A 152 23.93 6.03 5.82
N THR A 153 24.08 6.01 4.49
CA THR A 153 23.20 5.30 3.56
C THR A 153 23.74 3.94 3.13
N ASN A 154 24.90 3.53 3.65
CA ASN A 154 25.53 2.23 3.40
C ASN A 154 25.51 1.40 4.68
N ASN A 155 24.38 0.75 4.94
CA ASN A 155 24.09 0.00 6.16
C ASN A 155 23.82 -1.47 5.82
N ILE A 156 24.86 -2.21 5.42
CA ILE A 156 24.71 -3.61 5.00
C ILE A 156 24.37 -4.50 6.20
N LYS A 157 23.29 -5.28 6.06
CA LYS A 157 22.90 -6.30 7.03
C LYS A 157 22.38 -7.56 6.34
N THR A 158 22.58 -8.71 6.97
CA THR A 158 21.93 -9.95 6.55
C THR A 158 20.51 -9.98 7.10
N VAL A 159 19.52 -10.10 6.21
CA VAL A 159 18.09 -10.10 6.50
C VAL A 159 17.39 -11.25 5.78
N LYS A 160 16.15 -11.52 6.16
CA LYS A 160 15.28 -12.53 5.54
C LYS A 160 14.05 -11.89 4.90
N HIS A 161 13.55 -12.49 3.83
CA HIS A 161 12.35 -12.01 3.12
C HIS A 161 11.44 -13.17 2.71
N PHE A 162 10.15 -13.07 3.06
CA PHE A 162 9.13 -14.00 2.58
C PHE A 162 8.69 -13.63 1.16
N THR A 163 8.75 -14.58 0.24
CA THR A 163 8.42 -14.36 -1.17
C THR A 163 7.88 -15.63 -1.84
N THR A 164 7.64 -15.54 -3.14
CA THR A 164 7.28 -16.67 -4.01
C THR A 164 8.45 -16.98 -4.94
N GLY A 165 8.46 -18.13 -5.64
CA GLY A 165 9.48 -18.40 -6.65
C GLY A 165 9.61 -17.30 -7.73
N GLN A 166 8.49 -16.68 -8.13
CA GLN A 166 8.52 -15.55 -9.06
C GLN A 166 9.07 -14.27 -8.40
N GLY A 167 8.84 -14.07 -7.11
CA GLY A 167 9.39 -12.94 -6.37
C GLY A 167 10.89 -13.06 -6.17
N LEU A 168 11.41 -14.27 -5.89
CA LEU A 168 12.85 -14.55 -5.90
C LEU A 168 13.49 -14.19 -7.24
N LYS A 169 12.87 -14.62 -8.36
CA LYS A 169 13.38 -14.28 -9.70
C LYS A 169 13.50 -12.76 -9.90
N ARG A 170 12.51 -11.99 -9.48
CA ARG A 170 12.55 -10.52 -9.57
C ARG A 170 13.66 -9.91 -8.71
N ILE A 171 13.88 -10.43 -7.51
CA ILE A 171 14.97 -9.98 -6.62
C ILE A 171 16.34 -10.25 -7.25
N LEU A 172 16.50 -11.41 -7.91
CA LEU A 172 17.75 -11.72 -8.62
C LEU A 172 17.95 -10.79 -9.82
N GLU A 173 16.91 -10.61 -10.65
CA GLU A 173 16.95 -9.70 -11.82
C GLU A 173 17.28 -8.27 -11.41
N SER A 174 16.68 -7.75 -10.34
CA SER A 174 16.97 -6.40 -9.85
C SER A 174 18.40 -6.24 -9.32
N ILE A 175 18.96 -7.28 -8.69
CA ILE A 175 20.37 -7.23 -8.24
C ILE A 175 21.30 -7.23 -9.45
N GLU A 176 21.02 -8.06 -10.45
CA GLU A 176 21.81 -8.15 -11.69
C GLU A 176 21.76 -6.86 -12.52
N ASN A 177 20.60 -6.20 -12.54
CA ASN A 177 20.39 -4.96 -13.28
C ASN A 177 20.73 -3.69 -12.47
N GLU A 178 21.21 -3.83 -11.23
CA GLU A 178 21.48 -2.69 -10.32
C GLU A 178 20.25 -1.78 -10.12
N GLU A 179 19.06 -2.38 -10.07
CA GLU A 179 17.80 -1.68 -9.83
C GLU A 179 17.60 -1.44 -8.33
N ASP A 180 17.58 -0.18 -7.93
CA ASP A 180 17.31 0.25 -6.57
C ASP A 180 15.80 0.14 -6.25
N PHE A 181 15.40 -0.92 -5.53
CA PHE A 181 14.06 -1.04 -4.97
C PHE A 181 14.09 -1.63 -3.55
N ASP A 182 13.32 -1.01 -2.66
CA ASP A 182 13.28 -1.40 -1.26
C ASP A 182 12.20 -2.46 -1.02
N ILE A 183 12.58 -3.51 -0.30
CA ILE A 183 11.69 -4.59 0.13
C ILE A 183 11.52 -4.61 1.65
N SER A 184 10.40 -5.17 2.10
CA SER A 184 10.12 -5.43 3.52
C SER A 184 10.73 -6.77 3.90
N THR A 185 11.60 -6.77 4.90
CA THR A 185 12.42 -7.90 5.36
C THR A 185 12.34 -8.01 6.89
N PHE A 186 12.99 -9.02 7.47
CA PHE A 186 13.00 -9.26 8.92
C PHE A 186 14.29 -9.98 9.34
N THR A 187 14.64 -9.93 10.63
CA THR A 187 15.68 -10.79 11.24
C THR A 187 15.11 -11.73 12.28
N VAL A 188 14.01 -11.35 12.95
CA VAL A 188 13.34 -12.13 13.99
C VAL A 188 11.86 -12.27 13.63
N VAL A 189 11.32 -13.47 13.79
CA VAL A 189 9.91 -13.77 13.50
C VAL A 189 9.35 -14.66 14.61
N ALA A 190 8.24 -14.23 15.20
CA ALA A 190 7.53 -15.01 16.22
C ALA A 190 6.40 -15.86 15.62
N SER A 191 5.78 -15.40 14.52
CA SER A 191 4.70 -16.09 13.83
C SER A 191 5.00 -16.27 12.33
N PRO A 192 4.61 -17.40 11.70
CA PRO A 192 4.81 -17.60 10.27
C PRO A 192 4.09 -16.52 9.46
N PHE A 193 4.59 -16.24 8.26
CA PHE A 193 3.97 -15.26 7.37
C PHE A 193 2.58 -15.73 6.93
N PHE A 194 1.61 -14.82 6.95
CA PHE A 194 0.19 -15.15 6.83
C PHE A 194 -0.29 -15.46 5.40
N ARG A 195 0.59 -15.41 4.38
CA ARG A 195 0.22 -15.71 2.99
C ARG A 195 0.75 -17.07 2.59
N ASP A 196 -0.17 -18.01 2.38
CA ASP A 196 0.13 -19.39 1.98
C ASP A 196 0.99 -19.47 0.70
N GLU A 197 0.85 -18.51 -0.22
CA GLU A 197 1.65 -18.49 -1.45
C GLU A 197 3.10 -18.01 -1.26
N SER A 198 3.40 -17.30 -0.17
CA SER A 198 4.73 -16.77 0.13
C SER A 198 5.58 -17.82 0.84
N ASN A 199 5.82 -18.92 0.13
CA ASN A 199 6.48 -20.12 0.61
C ASN A 199 7.97 -20.18 0.24
N VAL A 200 8.64 -19.05 0.07
CA VAL A 200 10.09 -19.01 -0.11
C VAL A 200 10.63 -17.99 0.87
N ILE A 201 11.59 -18.40 1.70
CA ILE A 201 12.34 -17.49 2.56
C ILE A 201 13.70 -17.28 1.91
N VAL A 202 14.02 -16.03 1.61
CA VAL A 202 15.31 -15.67 1.03
C VAL A 202 16.13 -14.99 2.10
N THR A 203 17.30 -15.53 2.43
CA THR A 203 18.32 -14.85 3.23
C THR A 203 19.22 -14.07 2.28
N LEU A 204 19.40 -12.78 2.53
CA LEU A 204 20.15 -11.88 1.64
C LEU A 204 20.89 -10.80 2.43
N ASP A 205 22.02 -10.35 1.91
CA ASP A 205 22.62 -9.08 2.31
C ASP A 205 21.84 -7.95 1.65
N ALA A 206 21.43 -6.99 2.46
CA ALA A 206 20.64 -5.84 2.04
C ALA A 206 21.20 -4.56 2.65
N ASN A 207 21.09 -3.46 1.91
CA ASN A 207 21.37 -2.14 2.43
C ASN A 207 20.15 -1.58 3.16
N VAL A 208 20.22 -1.48 4.49
CA VAL A 208 19.08 -1.10 5.33
C VAL A 208 18.79 0.40 5.22
N ARG A 209 17.52 0.73 4.97
CA ARG A 209 16.98 2.09 4.88
C ARG A 209 16.22 2.50 6.15
N ALA A 210 15.51 1.56 6.75
CA ALA A 210 14.82 1.74 8.03
C ALA A 210 14.60 0.39 8.71
N ALA A 211 14.54 0.37 10.03
CA ALA A 211 14.27 -0.83 10.81
C ALA A 211 13.27 -0.52 11.92
N PHE A 212 12.34 -1.46 12.15
CA PHE A 212 11.23 -1.32 13.08
C PHE A 212 11.07 -2.56 13.95
N ARG A 213 10.72 -2.39 15.23
CA ARG A 213 10.55 -3.45 16.23
C ARG A 213 9.34 -4.36 15.98
N SER A 214 8.45 -3.96 15.09
CA SER A 214 7.23 -4.63 14.67
C SER A 214 6.82 -4.17 13.27
N ASP A 215 5.75 -4.77 12.73
CA ASP A 215 5.06 -4.36 11.49
C ASP A 215 4.76 -2.85 11.48
N ILE A 216 5.24 -2.15 10.45
CA ILE A 216 5.09 -0.69 10.29
C ILE A 216 4.04 -0.30 9.23
N LYS A 217 3.42 -1.29 8.57
CA LYS A 217 2.47 -1.04 7.46
C LYS A 217 3.13 -0.22 6.34
N SER A 218 4.28 -0.69 5.86
CA SER A 218 5.02 0.00 4.79
C SER A 218 4.36 -0.17 3.41
N LEU A 219 4.56 0.80 2.51
CA LEU A 219 4.11 0.74 1.11
C LEU A 219 5.23 1.12 0.14
N ALA A 220 5.12 0.67 -1.11
CA ALA A 220 6.10 0.95 -2.16
C ALA A 220 5.80 2.27 -2.87
N LEU A 221 6.85 2.96 -3.28
CA LEU A 221 6.79 4.19 -4.07
C LEU A 221 7.33 3.94 -5.49
N ASP A 222 6.94 4.78 -6.43
CA ASP A 222 7.32 4.68 -7.85
C ASP A 222 8.78 5.01 -8.15
N ASN A 223 9.49 5.57 -7.18
CA ASN A 223 10.93 5.82 -7.23
C ASN A 223 11.77 4.69 -6.61
N GLY A 224 11.17 3.52 -6.36
CA GLY A 224 11.83 2.36 -5.74
C GLY A 224 11.93 2.42 -4.22
N ARG A 225 11.65 3.57 -3.58
CA ARG A 225 11.65 3.70 -2.12
C ARG A 225 10.35 3.20 -1.50
N ARG A 226 10.29 3.22 -0.17
CA ARG A 226 9.07 2.92 0.60
C ARG A 226 8.67 4.07 1.50
N ALA A 227 7.45 4.00 2.01
CA ALA A 227 6.96 4.90 3.06
C ALA A 227 6.43 4.09 4.25
N ALA A 228 6.59 4.64 5.46
CA ALA A 228 6.12 4.07 6.71
C ALA A 228 4.92 4.85 7.26
N ASN A 229 3.97 4.14 7.86
CA ASN A 229 2.76 4.75 8.41
C ASN A 229 3.03 5.34 9.80
N LEU A 230 2.67 6.61 10.03
CA LEU A 230 2.99 7.25 11.32
C LEU A 230 2.17 6.69 12.49
N HIS A 231 0.97 6.15 12.26
CA HIS A 231 0.18 5.53 13.33
C HIS A 231 0.78 4.22 13.86
N ARG A 232 1.88 3.75 13.27
CA ARG A 232 2.57 2.51 13.65
C ARG A 232 3.91 2.75 14.35
N LEU A 233 4.20 3.99 14.74
CA LEU A 233 5.45 4.34 15.40
C LEU A 233 5.46 4.08 16.91
N ASP A 234 4.30 3.90 17.54
CA ASP A 234 4.24 3.46 18.93
C ASP A 234 4.59 1.99 19.09
N TYR A 235 5.25 1.66 20.20
CA TYR A 235 5.59 0.30 20.58
C TYR A 235 5.25 0.04 22.06
N PRO A 236 4.92 -1.20 22.46
CA PRO A 236 4.55 -1.49 23.85
C PRO A 236 5.61 -1.05 24.86
N GLY A 237 5.16 -0.29 25.87
CA GLY A 237 6.01 0.29 26.91
C GLY A 237 6.32 1.76 26.63
N GLU A 238 7.53 2.20 26.99
CA GLU A 238 8.02 3.56 26.76
C GLU A 238 8.93 3.65 25.52
N GLU A 239 8.83 2.69 24.61
CA GLU A 239 9.69 2.58 23.44
C GLU A 239 8.98 3.02 22.15
N THR A 240 9.76 3.48 21.18
CA THR A 240 9.31 3.67 19.79
C THR A 240 9.46 2.38 18.99
N ASN A 241 8.61 2.21 17.98
CA ASN A 241 8.72 1.13 17.02
C ASN A 241 9.92 1.32 16.09
N ILE A 242 10.43 2.55 15.93
CA ILE A 242 11.66 2.79 15.15
C ILE A 242 12.87 2.22 15.90
N CYS A 243 13.76 1.54 15.18
CA CYS A 243 15.07 1.15 15.68
C CYS A 243 16.10 2.25 15.35
N PRO A 244 16.49 3.10 16.32
CA PRO A 244 17.42 4.22 16.06
C PRO A 244 18.84 3.74 15.78
N ASN A 245 19.16 2.49 16.08
CA ASN A 245 20.33 1.81 15.53
C ASN A 245 19.96 0.37 15.18
N LEU A 246 20.72 -0.25 14.28
CA LEU A 246 20.39 -1.57 13.74
C LEU A 246 20.60 -2.72 14.72
N ASN A 247 21.43 -2.55 15.75
CA ASN A 247 21.68 -3.57 16.77
C ASN A 247 20.48 -3.74 17.71
N LEU A 248 19.72 -2.66 17.94
CA LEU A 248 18.51 -2.69 18.77
C LEU A 248 17.35 -3.44 18.10
N CYS A 249 17.43 -3.77 16.82
CA CYS A 249 16.33 -4.40 16.09
C CYS A 249 16.39 -5.94 16.09
N ASP A 250 17.47 -6.55 16.57
CA ASP A 250 17.63 -8.02 16.62
C ASP A 250 17.28 -8.63 17.99
N GLY A 251 16.69 -7.83 18.90
CA GLY A 251 16.35 -8.26 20.25
C GLY A 251 15.05 -9.07 20.34
N GLU A 252 14.66 -9.43 21.57
CA GLU A 252 13.38 -10.06 21.84
C GLU A 252 12.20 -9.17 21.42
N LEU A 253 11.27 -9.72 20.64
CA LEU A 253 10.07 -9.02 20.23
C LEU A 253 9.06 -8.98 21.39
N LYS A 254 8.55 -7.79 21.73
CA LYS A 254 7.40 -7.63 22.63
C LYS A 254 6.05 -7.83 21.93
N THR A 255 6.08 -8.13 20.64
CA THR A 255 4.87 -8.39 19.83
C THR A 255 4.94 -9.78 19.21
N SER A 256 3.80 -10.34 18.83
CA SER A 256 3.69 -11.69 18.26
C SER A 256 3.97 -11.77 16.76
N LEU A 257 4.46 -10.70 16.13
CA LEU A 257 4.66 -10.60 14.68
C LEU A 257 6.13 -10.86 14.31
N TRP A 258 6.73 -9.94 13.56
CA TRP A 258 8.14 -9.90 13.19
C TRP A 258 8.62 -8.46 13.29
N ASN A 259 9.93 -8.25 13.38
CA ASN A 259 10.50 -6.94 13.13
C ASN A 259 10.46 -6.62 11.64
N GLU A 260 10.05 -5.40 11.25
CA GLU A 260 10.04 -5.02 9.85
C GLU A 260 11.30 -4.20 9.53
N ILE A 261 12.08 -4.67 8.56
CA ILE A 261 13.30 -3.99 8.09
C ILE A 261 13.12 -3.66 6.61
N ILE A 262 13.20 -2.38 6.28
CA ILE A 262 13.11 -1.87 4.92
C ILE A 262 14.52 -1.77 4.36
N ALA A 263 14.81 -2.52 3.29
CA ALA A 263 16.15 -2.62 2.76
C ALA A 263 16.19 -2.85 1.24
N THR A 264 17.25 -2.34 0.61
CA THR A 264 17.56 -2.58 -0.82
C THR A 264 18.37 -3.88 -0.94
N PRO A 265 17.94 -4.89 -1.71
CA PRO A 265 18.70 -6.13 -1.89
C PRO A 265 20.07 -5.88 -2.52
N VAL A 266 21.12 -6.53 -2.00
CA VAL A 266 22.48 -6.46 -2.54
C VAL A 266 22.95 -7.83 -3.03
N LYS A 267 22.71 -8.88 -2.24
CA LYS A 267 23.15 -10.23 -2.59
C LYS A 267 22.31 -11.30 -1.93
N VAL A 268 21.78 -12.24 -2.71
CA VAL A 268 21.14 -13.45 -2.18
C VAL A 268 22.20 -14.41 -1.63
N LYS A 269 22.00 -14.88 -0.40
CA LYS A 269 22.89 -15.83 0.30
C LYS A 269 22.33 -17.24 0.31
N GLU A 270 21.06 -17.39 0.66
CA GLU A 270 20.40 -18.67 0.86
C GLU A 270 18.92 -18.55 0.50
N VAL A 271 18.34 -19.67 0.04
CA VAL A 271 16.94 -19.76 -0.34
C VAL A 271 16.36 -21.01 0.32
N ASP A 272 15.51 -20.80 1.32
CA ASP A 272 14.78 -21.85 2.01
C ASP A 272 13.37 -21.97 1.41
N ALA A 273 13.02 -23.15 0.91
CA ALA A 273 11.63 -23.53 0.69
C ALA A 273 11.05 -24.10 2.01
N PRO A 274 9.72 -24.13 2.23
CA PRO A 274 9.17 -24.82 3.38
C PRO A 274 9.65 -26.27 3.39
N GLY A 275 9.99 -26.77 4.58
CA GLY A 275 10.22 -28.19 4.81
C GLY A 275 9.00 -29.01 4.39
N GLU A 276 9.22 -30.28 4.04
CA GLU A 276 8.20 -31.22 3.53
C GLU A 276 6.94 -31.32 4.42
N ASP A 277 7.04 -30.97 5.70
CA ASP A 277 5.95 -31.03 6.68
C ASP A 277 4.79 -30.05 6.37
N ILE A 278 5.07 -28.85 5.82
CA ILE A 278 4.02 -27.87 5.44
C ILE A 278 3.31 -28.31 4.14
N LEU A 279 4.01 -29.03 3.25
CA LEU A 279 3.42 -29.56 2.02
C LEU A 279 2.38 -30.64 2.31
N GLN A 280 2.57 -31.46 3.35
CA GLN A 280 1.58 -32.47 3.74
C GLN A 280 0.27 -31.83 4.23
N GLU A 281 0.35 -30.77 5.05
CA GLU A 281 -0.84 -30.11 5.59
C GLU A 281 -1.63 -29.36 4.49
N VAL A 282 -0.92 -28.70 3.57
CA VAL A 282 -1.53 -28.04 2.40
C VAL A 282 -2.10 -29.06 1.41
N GLU A 283 -1.43 -30.19 1.18
CA GLU A 283 -1.99 -31.26 0.35
C GLU A 283 -3.24 -31.86 0.97
N GLU A 284 -3.25 -32.13 2.27
CA GLU A 284 -4.44 -32.62 2.96
C GLU A 284 -5.59 -31.62 2.92
N TYR A 285 -5.30 -30.34 3.12
CA TYR A 285 -6.28 -29.27 3.00
C TYR A 285 -6.84 -29.18 1.57
N GLN A 286 -5.98 -29.17 0.54
CA GLN A 286 -6.40 -29.14 -0.86
C GLN A 286 -7.18 -30.40 -1.26
N LYS A 287 -6.80 -31.58 -0.75
CA LYS A 287 -7.57 -32.83 -0.90
C LYS A 287 -8.96 -32.70 -0.27
N LYS A 288 -9.08 -32.12 0.94
CA LYS A 288 -10.37 -31.85 1.62
C LYS A 288 -11.23 -30.85 0.83
N VAL A 289 -10.65 -29.78 0.31
CA VAL A 289 -11.36 -28.77 -0.52
C VAL A 289 -11.86 -29.39 -1.83
N LYS A 290 -11.00 -30.14 -2.56
CA LYS A 290 -11.39 -30.87 -3.78
C LYS A 290 -12.50 -31.89 -3.52
N ALA A 291 -12.44 -32.61 -2.40
CA ALA A 291 -13.49 -33.55 -2.01
C ALA A 291 -14.83 -32.85 -1.75
N LYS A 292 -14.81 -31.71 -1.03
CA LYS A 292 -16.01 -30.90 -0.76
C LYS A 292 -16.61 -30.31 -2.03
N HIS A 293 -15.77 -29.80 -2.94
CA HIS A 293 -16.20 -29.32 -4.27
C HIS A 293 -16.81 -30.43 -5.12
N SER A 294 -16.20 -31.61 -5.14
CA SER A 294 -16.72 -32.77 -5.88
C SER A 294 -18.07 -33.24 -5.34
N LYS A 295 -18.24 -33.26 -4.01
CA LYS A 295 -19.50 -33.58 -3.34
C LYS A 295 -20.58 -32.55 -3.66
N MET A 296 -20.25 -31.25 -3.63
CA MET A 296 -21.18 -30.19 -4.04
C MET A 296 -21.55 -30.29 -5.52
N LYS A 297 -20.58 -30.55 -6.40
CA LYS A 297 -20.81 -30.70 -7.84
C LYS A 297 -21.74 -31.89 -8.13
N ARG A 298 -21.53 -33.05 -7.49
CA ARG A 298 -22.48 -34.18 -7.56
C ARG A 298 -23.86 -33.82 -7.00
N ARG A 299 -23.93 -33.08 -5.90
CA ARG A 299 -25.22 -32.68 -5.29
C ARG A 299 -26.00 -31.71 -6.17
N LEU A 300 -25.33 -30.75 -6.79
CA LEU A 300 -25.93 -29.67 -7.58
C LEU A 300 -26.24 -30.11 -9.01
N ILE A 301 -25.34 -30.87 -9.63
CA ILE A 301 -25.49 -31.34 -11.02
C ILE A 301 -26.25 -32.67 -11.06
N GLY A 302 -26.01 -33.58 -10.11
CA GLY A 302 -26.64 -34.90 -10.06
C GLY A 302 -28.11 -34.91 -9.68
N LYS A 303 -28.68 -33.77 -9.24
CA LYS A 303 -30.13 -33.62 -9.03
C LYS A 303 -30.89 -33.21 -10.30
N GLY A 304 -30.19 -32.75 -11.34
CA GLY A 304 -30.81 -32.55 -12.64
C GLY A 304 -30.82 -33.87 -13.39
N GLY A 305 -31.98 -34.54 -13.49
CA GLY A 305 -32.18 -35.82 -14.19
C GLY A 305 -31.96 -35.78 -15.71
N ALA A 306 -31.10 -34.88 -16.21
CA ALA A 306 -30.75 -34.81 -17.62
C ALA A 306 -29.80 -35.96 -17.97
N LYS A 307 -30.31 -36.95 -18.71
CA LYS A 307 -29.49 -38.01 -19.30
C LYS A 307 -28.59 -37.41 -20.37
N ASN A 308 -27.29 -37.36 -20.08
CA ASN A 308 -26.25 -37.06 -21.06
C ASN A 308 -26.12 -38.25 -22.04
N VAL A 309 -26.89 -38.22 -23.14
CA VAL A 309 -26.75 -39.20 -24.23
C VAL A 309 -25.80 -38.66 -25.32
N PRO A 310 -24.89 -39.49 -25.87
CA PRO A 310 -24.00 -39.09 -26.97
C PRO A 310 -24.79 -38.70 -28.24
N PRO A 311 -24.22 -37.86 -29.14
CA PRO A 311 -22.87 -37.29 -29.09
C PRO A 311 -22.79 -35.97 -28.31
N TYR A 312 -21.72 -35.80 -27.52
CA TYR A 312 -21.46 -34.68 -26.60
C TYR A 312 -21.15 -33.33 -27.28
N ASN A 313 -21.38 -33.23 -28.60
CA ASN A 313 -20.98 -32.08 -29.42
C ASN A 313 -22.09 -31.03 -29.54
N LYS A 314 -23.30 -31.32 -29.04
CA LYS A 314 -24.40 -30.35 -28.96
C LYS A 314 -24.42 -29.71 -27.57
N LYS A 315 -23.95 -28.46 -27.48
CA LYS A 315 -24.13 -27.63 -26.27
C LYS A 315 -25.63 -27.55 -25.95
N PRO A 316 -26.04 -27.63 -24.66
CA PRO A 316 -27.43 -27.47 -24.28
C PRO A 316 -27.98 -26.13 -24.80
N SER A 317 -29.20 -26.15 -25.34
CA SER A 317 -29.86 -24.94 -25.85
C SER A 317 -30.08 -23.93 -24.71
N PHE A 318 -29.48 -22.75 -24.81
CA PHE A 318 -29.65 -21.63 -23.87
C PHE A 318 -31.01 -20.91 -23.99
N LYS A 319 -32.03 -21.48 -24.66
CA LYS A 319 -33.34 -20.83 -24.86
C LYS A 319 -34.10 -20.46 -23.57
N ARG A 320 -33.66 -20.93 -22.38
CA ARG A 320 -34.31 -20.61 -21.10
C ARG A 320 -33.75 -19.37 -20.37
N SER A 321 -32.78 -18.64 -20.95
CA SER A 321 -32.28 -17.39 -20.35
C SER A 321 -33.10 -16.14 -20.71
N LYS A 322 -34.20 -16.27 -21.47
CA LYS A 322 -35.14 -15.18 -21.77
C LYS A 322 -36.37 -15.16 -20.84
N SER A 323 -36.14 -15.27 -19.54
CA SER A 323 -37.12 -14.88 -18.54
C SER A 323 -36.42 -14.04 -17.48
N ALA A 324 -36.00 -12.85 -17.90
CA ALA A 324 -35.94 -11.72 -17.00
C ALA A 324 -37.40 -11.39 -16.62
N PRO A 325 -37.77 -11.30 -15.34
CA PRO A 325 -39.05 -10.73 -14.96
C PRO A 325 -38.99 -9.22 -15.12
N GLY A 326 -40.02 -8.66 -15.76
CA GLY A 326 -40.50 -7.30 -15.54
C GLY A 326 -42.00 -7.28 -15.82
N PRO A 327 -42.77 -6.23 -15.49
CA PRO A 327 -42.68 -5.24 -14.40
C PRO A 327 -43.70 -5.55 -13.26
N PHE A 328 -43.80 -4.66 -12.25
CA PHE A 328 -44.68 -4.64 -11.08
C PHE A 328 -46.16 -5.05 -11.27
N ALA A 329 -46.79 -5.69 -10.24
CA ALA A 329 -48.08 -5.26 -9.61
C ALA A 329 -48.69 -6.30 -8.61
N GLY A 330 -49.06 -5.83 -7.41
CA GLY A 330 -50.39 -6.09 -6.80
C GLY A 330 -50.57 -7.18 -5.74
N SER A 331 -50.43 -6.80 -4.46
CA SER A 331 -51.50 -6.86 -3.43
C SER A 331 -51.06 -6.14 -2.17
#